data_AF-A0A0S4KP62-F1
#
_entry.id   AF-A0A0S4KP62-F1
#
_cell.length_a   1.000
_cell.length_b   1.000
_cell.length_c   1.000
_cell.angle_alpha   90.00
_cell.angle_beta   90.00
_cell.angle_gamma   90.00
#
_symmetry.space_group_name_H-M   'P 1'
#
loop_
_entity.id
_entity.type
_entity.pdbx_description
1 polymer ?
#
loop_
_entity_poly.entity_id
_entity_poly.type
_entity_poly.pdbx_seq_one_letter_code
_entity_poly.pdbx_strand_id
1 'polypeptide(L)'
;MCLRLVNRLAVTSASGRLIAIRKKAKWLERRSKKVPHQGKDVFAFGESPSCELCQVRFRWKQDFQAHKDSELHMNRVRWVETQTWWDETGAPAHRDMEENSWKWFNETVIPKKAAEEGITAEAARRNFRKAIMRETPKCHRQLQAPKMKAEIKEPRDQRWPSSPKW
;
A
#
# COMPACT_ATOMS: atom_id res chain seq x y z
N MET A 1 -19.51 31.64 34.45
CA MET A 1 -20.87 31.65 33.85
C MET A 1 -21.22 30.22 33.45
N CYS A 2 -21.94 29.50 34.29
CA CYS A 2 -22.37 28.11 34.02
C CYS A 2 -23.89 28.10 33.79
N LEU A 3 -24.30 27.79 32.56
CA LEU A 3 -25.69 27.56 32.19
C LEU A 3 -26.13 26.19 32.74
N ARG A 4 -27.11 26.23 33.66
CA ARG A 4 -27.80 25.04 34.18
C ARG A 4 -28.70 24.44 33.11
N LEU A 5 -28.47 23.18 32.77
CA LEU A 5 -29.42 22.32 32.07
C LEU A 5 -30.70 22.19 32.90
N VAL A 6 -31.80 22.78 32.41
CA VAL A 6 -33.13 22.55 32.97
C VAL A 6 -33.68 21.27 32.36
N ASN A 7 -33.60 20.18 33.11
CA ASN A 7 -34.36 18.96 32.86
C ASN A 7 -35.86 19.27 32.99
N ARG A 8 -36.54 19.55 31.87
CA ARG A 8 -38.01 19.58 31.82
C ARG A 8 -38.54 18.15 31.88
N LEU A 9 -38.61 17.58 33.09
CA LEU A 9 -39.44 16.41 33.38
C LEU A 9 -40.91 16.86 33.46
N ALA A 10 -41.55 17.00 32.30
CA ALA A 10 -43.00 17.18 32.25
C ALA A 10 -43.69 15.88 32.70
N VAL A 11 -44.44 15.95 33.79
CA VAL A 11 -45.32 14.89 34.31
C VAL A 11 -46.44 14.68 33.29
N THR A 12 -46.19 13.83 32.30
CA THR A 12 -47.23 13.24 31.47
C THR A 12 -47.70 11.97 32.15
N SER A 13 -49.01 11.74 32.22
CA SER A 13 -49.59 10.50 32.77
C SER A 13 -48.96 9.27 32.09
N ALA A 14 -48.99 8.10 32.74
CA ALA A 14 -48.43 6.87 32.18
C ALA A 14 -48.91 6.61 30.74
N SER A 15 -50.18 6.93 30.45
CA SER A 15 -50.78 6.91 29.12
C SER A 15 -50.14 7.90 28.14
N GLY A 16 -49.84 9.13 28.58
CA GLY A 16 -49.15 10.15 27.78
C GLY A 16 -47.70 9.79 27.44
N ARG A 17 -46.97 9.14 28.37
CA ARG A 17 -45.61 8.62 28.12
C ARG A 17 -45.61 7.51 27.07
N LEU A 18 -46.56 6.58 27.14
CA LEU A 18 -46.73 5.52 26.14
C LEU A 18 -47.07 6.08 24.75
N ILE A 19 -47.91 7.12 24.68
CA ILE A 19 -48.21 7.81 23.41
C ILE A 19 -46.97 8.51 22.85
N ALA A 20 -46.16 9.14 23.70
CA ALA A 20 -44.91 9.78 23.27
C ALA A 20 -43.88 8.76 22.77
N ILE A 21 -43.73 7.62 23.45
CA ILE A 21 -42.88 6.50 23.02
C ILE A 21 -43.38 5.96 21.68
N ARG A 22 -44.69 5.73 21.53
CA ARG A 22 -45.29 5.23 20.28
C ARG A 22 -45.14 6.22 19.12
N LYS A 23 -45.29 7.51 19.38
CA LYS A 23 -45.04 8.57 18.38
C LYS A 23 -43.57 8.65 17.99
N LYS A 24 -42.64 8.53 18.96
CA LYS A 24 -41.20 8.52 18.72
C LYS A 24 -40.77 7.28 17.93
N ALA A 25 -41.31 6.10 18.27
CA ALA A 25 -41.09 4.86 17.53
C ALA A 25 -41.62 4.96 16.07
N LYS A 26 -42.85 5.45 15.89
CA LYS A 26 -43.44 5.67 14.55
C LYS A 26 -42.66 6.70 13.73
N TRP A 27 -42.09 7.72 14.38
CA TRP A 27 -41.24 8.72 13.73
C TRP A 27 -39.88 8.13 13.31
N LEU A 28 -39.26 7.31 14.16
CA LEU A 28 -38.03 6.58 13.83
C LEU A 28 -38.26 5.59 12.67
N GLU A 29 -39.37 4.87 12.67
CA GLU A 29 -39.76 3.93 11.61
C GLU A 29 -40.04 4.66 10.27
N ARG A 30 -40.70 5.82 10.31
CA ARG A 30 -40.90 6.64 9.10
C ARG A 30 -39.59 7.24 8.58
N ARG A 31 -38.66 7.59 9.48
CA ARG A 31 -37.36 8.15 9.10
C ARG A 31 -36.42 7.07 8.55
N SER A 32 -36.47 5.84 9.08
CA SER A 32 -35.72 4.72 8.53
C SER A 32 -36.23 4.30 7.14
N LYS A 33 -37.54 4.36 6.91
CA LYS A 33 -38.19 4.10 5.61
C LYS A 33 -38.04 5.21 4.57
N LYS A 34 -37.71 6.46 4.96
CA LYS A 34 -37.65 7.62 4.05
C LYS A 34 -36.29 7.85 3.39
N VAL A 35 -35.22 7.19 3.84
CA VAL A 35 -33.96 7.21 3.08
C VAL A 35 -34.11 6.14 2.01
N PRO A 36 -34.13 6.51 0.71
CA PRO A 36 -34.22 5.51 -0.35
C PRO A 36 -32.92 4.70 -0.32
N HIS A 37 -32.97 3.53 0.34
CA HIS A 37 -31.80 2.67 0.46
C HIS A 37 -31.51 1.91 -0.84
N GLN A 38 -32.25 2.11 -1.93
CA GLN A 38 -32.10 1.34 -3.19
C GLN A 38 -31.99 -0.19 -2.97
N GLY A 39 -32.55 -0.73 -1.88
CA GLY A 39 -32.39 -2.14 -1.50
C GLY A 39 -31.03 -2.54 -0.89
N LYS A 40 -30.16 -1.58 -0.56
CA LYS A 40 -28.86 -1.81 0.08
C LYS A 40 -29.02 -2.10 1.58
N ASP A 41 -28.26 -3.07 2.05
CA ASP A 41 -28.24 -3.52 3.43
C ASP A 41 -27.34 -2.61 4.28
N VAL A 42 -27.83 -2.23 5.45
CA VAL A 42 -27.09 -1.44 6.42
C VAL A 42 -26.46 -2.39 7.44
N PHE A 43 -25.28 -2.05 7.93
CA PHE A 43 -24.66 -2.78 9.05
C PHE A 43 -25.46 -2.59 10.35
N ALA A 44 -25.34 -3.55 11.27
CA ALA A 44 -25.99 -3.40 12.57
C ALA A 44 -25.38 -2.20 13.33
N PHE A 45 -26.14 -1.63 14.26
CA PHE A 45 -25.68 -0.50 15.05
C PHE A 45 -24.45 -0.91 15.88
N GLY A 46 -23.31 -0.24 15.64
CA GLY A 46 -22.00 -0.56 16.25
C GLY A 46 -21.03 -1.30 15.33
N GLU A 47 -21.51 -1.92 14.26
CA GLU A 47 -20.71 -2.65 13.27
C GLU A 47 -20.40 -1.79 12.05
N SER A 48 -19.92 -0.55 12.19
CA SER A 48 -19.52 0.23 11.01
C SER A 48 -18.17 -0.28 10.50
N PRO A 49 -18.08 -1.08 9.41
CA PRO A 49 -16.78 -1.56 8.97
C PRO A 49 -15.98 -0.42 8.38
N SER A 50 -14.76 -0.28 8.86
CA SER A 50 -13.69 0.40 8.16
C SER A 50 -12.87 -0.61 7.41
N CYS A 51 -12.47 -0.30 6.18
CA CYS A 51 -11.36 -1.01 5.56
C CYS A 51 -10.06 -0.61 6.26
N GLU A 52 -9.33 -1.54 6.85
CA GLU A 52 -8.07 -1.25 7.56
C GLU A 52 -6.97 -0.77 6.61
N LEU A 53 -6.89 -1.36 5.41
CA LEU A 53 -5.91 -0.99 4.38
C LEU A 53 -6.20 0.38 3.74
N CYS A 54 -7.48 0.75 3.63
CA CYS A 54 -7.90 1.99 2.97
C CYS A 54 -8.28 3.11 3.93
N GLN A 55 -8.50 2.79 5.21
CA GLN A 55 -8.97 3.69 6.27
C GLN A 55 -10.29 4.41 5.93
N VAL A 56 -11.11 3.82 5.06
CA VAL A 56 -12.43 4.33 4.66
C VAL A 56 -13.52 3.59 5.45
N ARG A 57 -14.49 4.35 5.97
CA ARG A 57 -15.67 3.82 6.67
C ARG A 57 -16.84 3.70 5.72
N PHE A 58 -17.55 2.57 5.78
CA PHE A 58 -18.70 2.31 4.93
C PHE A 58 -19.99 2.25 5.74
N ARG A 59 -21.05 2.80 5.16
CA ARG A 59 -22.39 2.78 5.74
C ARG A 59 -23.20 1.56 5.29
N TRP A 60 -22.94 1.08 4.08
CA TRP A 60 -23.72 0.02 3.42
C TRP A 60 -22.85 -1.18 3.08
N LYS A 61 -23.41 -2.39 3.18
CA LYS A 61 -22.69 -3.66 2.94
C LYS A 61 -22.21 -3.79 1.50
N GLN A 62 -23.07 -3.44 0.54
CA GLN A 62 -22.78 -3.50 -0.89
C GLN A 62 -21.60 -2.60 -1.26
N ASP A 63 -21.53 -1.40 -0.68
CA ASP A 63 -20.47 -0.43 -0.98
C ASP A 63 -19.13 -0.87 -0.38
N PHE A 64 -19.16 -1.54 0.78
CA PHE A 64 -17.97 -2.15 1.36
C PHE A 64 -17.47 -3.32 0.50
N GLN A 65 -18.38 -4.15 -0.01
CA GLN A 65 -18.01 -5.26 -0.89
C GLN A 65 -17.46 -4.75 -2.23
N ALA A 66 -18.16 -3.81 -2.87
CA ALA A 66 -17.70 -3.16 -4.10
C ALA A 66 -16.36 -2.46 -3.91
N HIS A 67 -16.08 -1.91 -2.72
CA HIS A 67 -14.76 -1.37 -2.40
C HIS A 67 -13.68 -2.44 -2.37
N LYS A 68 -13.92 -3.61 -1.76
CA LYS A 68 -12.96 -4.71 -1.76
C LYS A 68 -12.63 -5.20 -3.16
N ASP A 69 -13.64 -5.25 -4.02
CA ASP A 69 -13.50 -5.69 -5.42
C ASP A 69 -12.95 -4.57 -6.33
N SER A 70 -12.79 -3.34 -5.81
CA SER A 70 -12.27 -2.22 -6.59
C SER A 70 -10.76 -2.32 -6.82
N GLU A 71 -10.32 -1.89 -8.00
CA GLU A 71 -8.89 -1.85 -8.36
C GLU A 71 -8.04 -1.06 -7.36
N LEU A 72 -8.58 0.00 -6.77
CA LEU A 72 -7.84 0.80 -5.78
C LEU A 72 -7.53 -0.02 -4.52
N HIS A 73 -8.47 -0.83 -4.05
CA HIS A 73 -8.27 -1.72 -2.92
C HIS A 73 -7.31 -2.86 -3.30
N MET A 74 -7.56 -3.53 -4.42
CA MET A 74 -6.75 -4.64 -4.89
C MET A 74 -5.29 -4.24 -5.14
N ASN A 75 -5.03 -3.03 -5.64
CA ASN A 75 -3.65 -2.55 -5.81
C ASN A 75 -2.95 -2.29 -4.47
N ARG A 76 -3.66 -1.85 -3.43
CA ARG A 76 -3.09 -1.73 -2.09
C ARG A 76 -2.83 -3.09 -1.46
N VAL A 77 -3.73 -4.06 -1.66
CA VAL A 77 -3.52 -5.45 -1.24
C VAL A 77 -2.25 -6.01 -1.91
N ARG A 78 -2.13 -5.90 -3.24
CA ARG A 78 -0.92 -6.32 -3.98
C ARG A 78 0.35 -5.65 -3.47
N TRP A 79 0.28 -4.36 -3.14
CA TRP A 79 1.42 -3.64 -2.59
C TRP A 79 1.85 -4.21 -1.23
N VAL A 80 0.90 -4.43 -0.32
CA VAL A 80 1.18 -5.02 0.99
C VAL A 80 1.71 -6.44 0.84
N GLU A 81 1.10 -7.28 -0.01
CA GLU A 81 1.58 -8.64 -0.32
C GLU A 81 3.02 -8.63 -0.82
N THR A 82 3.39 -7.66 -1.67
CA THR A 82 4.76 -7.53 -2.17
C THR A 82 5.73 -7.16 -1.05
N GLN A 83 5.32 -6.29 -0.12
CA GLN A 83 6.15 -5.91 1.03
C GLN A 83 6.31 -7.08 2.01
N THR A 84 5.24 -7.78 2.34
CA THR A 84 5.31 -8.95 3.24
C THR A 84 6.16 -10.06 2.63
N TRP A 85 6.02 -10.31 1.33
CA TRP A 85 6.88 -11.26 0.62
C TRP A 85 8.37 -10.88 0.74
N TRP A 86 8.69 -9.60 0.52
CA TRP A 86 10.06 -9.12 0.63
C TRP A 86 10.61 -9.29 2.05
N ASP A 87 9.86 -8.88 3.07
CA ASP A 87 10.33 -8.93 4.45
C ASP A 87 10.50 -10.37 4.97
N GLU A 88 9.59 -11.27 4.60
CA GLU A 88 9.59 -12.66 5.08
C GLU A 88 10.56 -13.56 4.31
N THR A 89 10.61 -13.44 2.98
CA THR A 89 11.31 -14.41 2.12
C THR A 89 12.35 -13.78 1.21
N GLY A 90 12.04 -12.63 0.60
CA GLY A 90 12.92 -12.00 -0.39
C GLY A 90 14.22 -11.47 0.21
N ALA A 91 14.13 -10.67 1.26
CA ALA A 91 15.26 -10.04 1.93
C ALA A 91 16.28 -11.04 2.51
N PRO A 92 15.89 -12.09 3.26
CA PRO A 92 16.84 -13.07 3.75
C PRO A 92 17.49 -13.85 2.60
N ALA A 93 16.71 -14.30 1.60
CA ALA A 93 17.26 -15.02 0.46
C ALA A 93 18.25 -14.18 -0.36
N HIS A 94 17.95 -12.89 -0.56
CA HIS A 94 18.85 -11.96 -1.25
C HIS A 94 20.16 -11.78 -0.47
N ARG A 95 20.07 -11.62 0.86
CA ARG A 95 21.24 -11.49 1.74
C ARG A 95 22.13 -12.73 1.67
N ASP A 96 21.52 -13.91 1.75
CA ASP A 96 22.24 -15.19 1.72
C ASP A 96 22.91 -15.39 0.35
N MET A 97 22.23 -15.03 -0.73
CA MET A 97 22.79 -15.07 -2.09
C MET A 97 24.02 -14.16 -2.24
N GLU A 98 23.97 -12.92 -1.75
CA GLU A 98 25.11 -11.99 -1.77
C GLU A 98 26.31 -12.57 -0.99
N GLU A 99 26.04 -13.11 0.21
CA GLU A 99 27.09 -13.67 1.07
C GLU A 99 27.71 -14.93 0.47
N ASN A 100 26.90 -15.81 -0.09
CA ASN A 100 27.37 -17.04 -0.74
C ASN A 100 28.18 -16.73 -2.00
N SER A 101 27.75 -15.74 -2.79
CA SER A 101 28.50 -15.28 -3.97
C SER A 101 29.86 -14.70 -3.59
N TRP A 102 29.93 -13.93 -2.49
CA TRP A 102 31.20 -13.42 -1.97
C TRP A 102 32.09 -14.52 -1.38
N LYS A 103 31.52 -15.50 -0.67
CA LYS A 103 32.26 -16.68 -0.17
C LYS A 103 32.90 -17.45 -1.32
N TRP A 104 32.13 -17.76 -2.36
CA TRP A 104 32.63 -18.40 -3.57
C TRP A 104 33.77 -17.60 -4.20
N PHE A 105 33.62 -16.29 -4.34
CA PHE A 105 34.66 -15.43 -4.91
C PHE A 105 35.94 -15.45 -4.06
N ASN A 106 35.82 -15.40 -2.72
CA ASN A 106 36.96 -15.45 -1.80
C ASN A 106 37.73 -16.76 -1.85
N GLU A 107 37.06 -17.88 -2.05
CA GLU A 107 37.67 -19.21 -2.03
C GLU A 107 38.23 -19.59 -3.39
N THR A 108 37.57 -19.20 -4.49
CA THR A 108 37.90 -19.69 -5.83
C THR A 108 38.68 -18.69 -6.68
N VAL A 109 38.34 -17.39 -6.61
CA VAL A 109 38.88 -16.37 -7.51
C VAL A 109 40.03 -15.61 -6.86
N ILE A 110 39.87 -15.19 -5.61
CA ILE A 110 40.87 -14.36 -4.92
C ILE A 110 42.25 -15.04 -4.84
N PRO A 111 42.39 -16.32 -4.51
CA PRO A 111 43.71 -16.94 -4.44
C PRO A 111 44.45 -16.91 -5.80
N LYS A 112 43.72 -17.09 -6.89
CA LYS A 112 44.28 -17.02 -8.26
C LYS A 112 44.72 -15.59 -8.58
N LYS A 113 43.87 -14.60 -8.28
CA LYS A 113 44.20 -13.18 -8.50
C LYS A 113 45.35 -12.69 -7.63
N ALA A 114 45.43 -13.15 -6.39
CA ALA A 114 46.54 -12.86 -5.48
C ALA A 114 47.87 -13.40 -6.02
N ALA A 115 47.87 -14.63 -6.57
CA ALA A 115 49.04 -15.21 -7.22
C ALA A 115 49.45 -14.46 -8.49
N GLU A 116 48.48 -14.05 -9.33
CA GLU A 116 48.74 -13.26 -10.54
C GLU A 116 49.37 -11.88 -10.23
N GLU A 117 48.91 -11.23 -9.15
CA GLU A 117 49.40 -9.90 -8.74
C GLU A 117 50.64 -9.97 -7.83
N GLY A 118 51.03 -11.16 -7.36
CA GLY A 118 52.14 -11.34 -6.42
C GLY A 118 51.86 -10.76 -5.03
N ILE A 119 50.59 -10.66 -4.64
CA ILE A 119 50.13 -10.07 -3.37
C ILE A 119 49.60 -11.17 -2.45
N THR A 120 49.59 -10.93 -1.13
CA THR A 120 48.94 -11.86 -0.19
C THR A 120 47.43 -11.93 -0.41
N ALA A 121 46.84 -13.11 -0.16
CA ALA A 121 45.39 -13.30 -0.33
C ALA A 121 44.55 -12.32 0.52
N GLU A 122 45.03 -11.90 1.68
CA GLU A 122 44.35 -10.93 2.54
C GLU A 122 44.38 -9.51 1.96
N ALA A 123 45.54 -9.06 1.44
CA ALA A 123 45.63 -7.77 0.79
C ALA A 123 44.80 -7.75 -0.51
N ALA A 124 44.75 -8.86 -1.26
CA ALA A 124 43.85 -9.01 -2.40
C ALA A 124 42.37 -8.84 -2.00
N ARG A 125 41.92 -9.47 -0.89
CA ARG A 125 40.54 -9.29 -0.36
C ARG A 125 40.20 -7.83 -0.11
N ARG A 126 41.09 -7.10 0.55
CA ARG A 126 40.91 -5.67 0.85
C ARG A 126 40.92 -4.82 -0.43
N ASN A 127 41.73 -5.18 -1.41
CA ASN A 127 41.80 -4.47 -2.69
C ASN A 127 40.54 -4.65 -3.54
N PHE A 128 40.06 -5.89 -3.69
CA PHE A 128 38.87 -6.20 -4.49
C PHE A 128 37.56 -5.76 -3.83
N ARG A 129 37.50 -5.72 -2.49
CA ARG A 129 36.33 -5.21 -1.75
C ARG A 129 36.74 -4.25 -0.65
N LYS A 130 36.82 -2.97 -1.02
CA LYS A 130 37.16 -1.87 -0.11
C LYS A 130 36.03 -1.51 0.87
N ALA A 131 34.78 -1.71 0.45
CA ALA A 131 33.59 -1.41 1.25
C ALA A 131 32.48 -2.43 0.98
N ILE A 132 31.58 -2.57 1.94
CA ILE A 132 30.39 -3.42 1.84
C ILE A 132 29.20 -2.51 1.53
N MET A 133 28.82 -2.42 0.25
CA MET A 133 27.56 -1.81 -0.18
C MET A 133 26.56 -2.92 -0.42
N ARG A 134 25.56 -3.05 0.46
CA ARG A 134 24.45 -4.01 0.29
C ARG A 134 23.28 -3.29 -0.38
N GLU A 135 22.69 -3.93 -1.38
CA GLU A 135 21.52 -3.35 -2.05
C GLU A 135 20.26 -3.56 -1.20
N THR A 136 19.42 -2.54 -1.16
CA THR A 136 18.10 -2.60 -0.51
C THR A 136 17.05 -1.98 -1.43
N PRO A 137 15.75 -2.28 -1.30
CA PRO A 137 14.72 -1.69 -2.16
C PRO A 137 14.66 -0.16 -2.11
N LYS A 138 15.19 0.47 -1.05
CA LYS A 138 15.27 1.93 -0.92
C LYS A 138 16.60 2.51 -1.40
N CYS A 139 17.63 1.68 -1.50
CA CYS A 139 18.98 2.05 -1.94
C CYS A 139 19.43 1.01 -2.97
N HIS A 140 18.83 1.08 -4.16
CA HIS A 140 19.19 0.26 -5.31
C HIS A 140 19.84 1.14 -6.38
N ARG A 141 20.61 0.52 -7.28
CA ARG A 141 21.17 1.20 -8.45
C ARG A 141 20.12 1.30 -9.56
N GLN A 142 20.44 0.85 -10.76
CA GLN A 142 19.49 0.79 -11.88
C GLN A 142 18.83 -0.58 -11.88
N LEU A 143 17.52 -0.63 -12.13
CA LEU A 143 16.80 -1.89 -12.25
C LEU A 143 17.27 -2.71 -13.46
N GLN A 144 17.64 -2.01 -14.54
CA GLN A 144 18.13 -2.60 -15.78
C GLN A 144 19.18 -1.69 -16.40
N ALA A 145 20.09 -2.27 -17.18
CA ALA A 145 21.04 -1.50 -17.97
C ALA A 145 20.32 -0.58 -18.97
N PRO A 146 20.88 0.60 -19.28
CA PRO A 146 20.29 1.49 -20.28
C PRO A 146 20.25 0.81 -21.65
N LYS A 147 19.23 1.15 -22.46
CA LYS A 147 19.13 0.65 -23.84
C LYS A 147 20.36 1.07 -24.63
N MET A 148 20.94 0.13 -25.38
CA MET A 148 22.14 0.37 -26.19
C MET A 148 21.90 1.40 -27.30
N LYS A 149 20.73 1.35 -27.94
CA LYS A 149 20.34 2.25 -29.03
C LYS A 149 19.09 3.02 -28.64
N ALA A 150 19.15 4.33 -28.75
CA ALA A 150 17.98 5.19 -28.63
C ALA A 150 17.16 5.15 -29.92
N GLU A 151 15.85 5.37 -29.80
CA GLU A 151 14.97 5.54 -30.95
C GLU A 151 15.34 6.82 -31.70
N ILE A 152 15.30 6.77 -33.03
CA ILE A 152 15.58 7.93 -33.87
C ILE A 152 14.40 8.88 -33.76
N LYS A 153 14.67 10.15 -33.41
CA LYS A 153 13.63 11.17 -33.35
C LYS A 153 13.32 11.68 -34.76
N GLU A 154 12.17 11.28 -35.28
CA GLU A 154 11.66 11.74 -36.57
C GLU A 154 11.28 13.24 -36.54
N PRO A 155 11.24 13.91 -37.71
CA PRO A 155 10.72 15.27 -37.83
C PRO A 155 9.26 15.38 -37.39
N ARG A 156 8.85 16.60 -36.98
CA ARG A 156 7.51 16.90 -36.50
C ARG A 156 6.42 16.39 -37.45
N ASP A 157 5.38 15.75 -36.89
CA ASP A 157 4.17 15.27 -37.59
C ASP A 157 4.49 14.40 -38.82
N GLN A 158 5.56 13.61 -38.78
CA GLN A 158 6.04 12.76 -39.89
C GLN A 158 6.35 13.55 -41.18
N ARG A 159 6.68 14.84 -41.07
CA ARG A 159 7.10 15.65 -42.22
C ARG A 159 8.39 15.10 -42.81
N TRP A 160 8.50 15.14 -44.14
CA TRP A 160 9.66 14.63 -44.86
C TRP A 160 10.20 15.65 -45.88
N PRO A 161 11.53 15.80 -46.04
CA PRO A 161 12.59 15.18 -45.24
C PRO A 161 12.82 15.90 -43.89
N SER A 162 12.25 17.09 -43.70
CA SER A 162 12.42 17.89 -42.49
C SER A 162 11.19 18.73 -42.18
N SER A 163 11.13 19.25 -40.95
CA SER A 163 10.16 20.24 -40.53
C SER A 163 10.87 21.58 -40.30
N PRO A 164 10.32 22.73 -40.76
CA PRO A 164 10.89 24.05 -40.48
C PRO A 164 10.74 24.47 -39.02
N LYS A 165 9.97 23.70 -38.23
CA LYS A 165 9.69 23.92 -36.83
C LYS A 165 9.97 22.65 -36.04
N TRP A 166 10.42 22.81 -34.80
CA TRP A 166 10.57 21.71 -33.84
C TRP A 166 9.21 21.15 -33.41
#